data_AF-A0A2W0BF46-F1
#
_entry.id   AF-A0A2W0BF46-F1
#
_cell.length_a   1.000
_cell.length_b   1.000
_cell.length_c   1.000
_cell.angle_alpha   90.00
_cell.angle_beta   90.00
_cell.angle_gamma   90.00
#
_symmetry.space_group_name_H-M   'P 1'
#
loop_
_entity.id
_entity.type
_entity.pdbx_description
1 polymer ?
#
loop_
_entity_poly.entity_id
_entity_poly.type
_entity_poly.pdbx_seq_one_letter_code
_entity_poly.pdbx_strand_id
1 'polypeptide(L)'
;MNRALRCAQLSCSPTCSNAVIFSNWMALTRGFVFQALAVLLVLFVSGCGGSNSSSTPPPSPSPPSPPPPSGTPSVTLSSLVSGLSNPLDFQVPDDNSGRIFIVQQAGTIRIINNAALLPTAFLDITSKVNFDSAEQGLLGLAFHPNYSQNARFYLNYDRLSGGQIQTVIAEYRPSTDPNQADPASERILFTVNQPFPNHKGGQLAFGPDGFLYIGLGDGGSGGDPLGNGQSKQTLLGKMLRIDVDHMDSGLQYAIPTDNPFVGGGGLPEIWAYGFRNPWRFSFDRSTGRLFVADVGQDKFEEVDLVQKGENLGWNIMEGAHCFNPPSGCNMSGLTMPITEYDHSEGEVVIGGYVYHGTAIPALAGAYVFGDFSNGKIWELTEGS
;
A
#
# COMPACT_ATOMS: atom_id res chain seq x y z
N MET A 1 -22.14 -12.84 20.25
CA MET A 1 -21.88 -12.41 21.65
C MET A 1 -20.40 -12.14 21.79
N ASN A 2 -20.06 -10.87 21.96
CA ASN A 2 -18.71 -10.31 21.97
C ASN A 2 -17.82 -10.91 23.07
N ARG A 3 -16.64 -11.39 22.68
CA ARG A 3 -15.44 -11.47 23.52
C ARG A 3 -14.33 -10.78 22.71
N ALA A 4 -14.16 -9.47 22.90
CA ALA A 4 -13.20 -8.87 23.84
C ALA A 4 -11.78 -8.85 23.25
N LEU A 5 -11.55 -7.90 22.34
CA LEU A 5 -10.24 -7.33 22.04
C LEU A 5 -9.91 -6.36 23.19
N ARG A 6 -8.97 -6.76 24.04
CA ARG A 6 -8.20 -5.87 24.91
C ARG A 6 -6.75 -6.31 24.78
N CYS A 7 -6.00 -5.62 23.92
CA CYS A 7 -4.56 -5.76 23.87
C CYS A 7 -3.94 -5.18 25.16
N ALA A 8 -2.90 -5.87 25.60
CA ALA A 8 -2.26 -5.72 26.89
C ALA A 8 -1.42 -4.44 26.96
N GLN A 9 -1.87 -3.48 27.78
CA GLN A 9 -0.96 -2.52 28.41
C GLN A 9 -0.32 -3.20 29.62
N LEU A 10 1.01 -3.22 29.72
CA LEU A 10 1.75 -3.25 30.99
C LEU A 10 3.22 -2.82 30.79
N SER A 11 3.45 -1.53 31.08
CA SER A 11 4.55 -0.93 31.88
C SER A 11 6.02 -1.29 31.62
N CYS A 12 6.83 -0.25 31.32
CA CYS A 12 7.99 0.11 32.14
C CYS A 12 8.50 1.54 31.85
N SER A 13 8.90 2.26 32.90
CA SER A 13 9.47 3.62 32.91
C SER A 13 10.88 3.60 33.55
N PRO A 14 11.68 4.68 33.45
CA PRO A 14 13.10 4.61 33.08
C PRO A 14 14.10 4.89 34.22
N THR A 15 15.39 4.67 33.96
CA THR A 15 16.49 5.28 34.72
C THR A 15 17.56 5.91 33.80
N CYS A 16 17.94 7.13 34.17
CA CYS A 16 18.91 8.03 33.54
C CYS A 16 20.37 7.71 33.92
N SER A 17 21.35 8.15 33.10
CA SER A 17 22.46 9.04 33.53
C SER A 17 23.47 9.40 32.41
N ASN A 18 23.48 10.70 32.06
CA ASN A 18 24.58 11.68 31.95
C ASN A 18 25.94 11.41 31.26
N ALA A 19 26.18 12.26 30.25
CA ALA A 19 27.30 13.22 30.05
C ALA A 19 28.71 12.73 29.63
N VAL A 20 29.30 13.38 28.61
CA VAL A 20 30.38 14.40 28.73
C VAL A 20 30.80 14.93 27.34
N ILE A 21 31.11 16.24 27.34
CA ILE A 21 31.56 17.16 26.30
C ILE A 21 33.02 16.90 25.88
N PHE A 22 33.41 17.14 24.61
CA PHE A 22 34.66 17.85 24.26
C PHE A 22 34.63 18.38 22.82
N SER A 23 35.41 19.44 22.63
CA SER A 23 35.30 20.51 21.64
C SER A 23 36.48 20.59 20.65
N ASN A 24 36.20 21.20 19.48
CA ASN A 24 37.03 22.06 18.62
C ASN A 24 38.46 21.66 18.23
N TRP A 25 38.73 21.57 16.92
CA TRP A 25 39.97 22.09 16.27
C TRP A 25 39.64 22.72 14.90
N MET A 26 39.99 24.02 14.73
CA MET A 26 40.27 24.71 13.45
C MET A 26 41.67 24.26 12.95
N ALA A 27 42.23 24.51 11.76
CA ALA A 27 42.03 25.49 10.70
C ALA A 27 42.95 25.16 9.48
N LEU A 28 42.66 25.78 8.31
CA LEU A 28 43.58 26.29 7.26
C LEU A 28 44.26 25.23 6.32
N THR A 29 44.47 25.42 5.00
CA THR A 29 44.78 26.61 4.18
C THR A 29 44.41 26.48 2.67
N ARG A 30 43.88 27.58 2.12
CA ARG A 30 44.01 28.27 0.80
C ARG A 30 44.69 27.61 -0.44
N GLY A 31 44.09 27.87 -1.62
CA GLY A 31 44.71 27.92 -2.96
C GLY A 31 43.83 28.65 -4.00
N PHE A 32 44.42 29.52 -4.83
CA PHE A 32 43.82 30.57 -5.68
C PHE A 32 43.28 30.11 -7.07
N VAL A 33 42.12 30.62 -7.52
CA VAL A 33 41.81 31.53 -8.66
C VAL A 33 42.28 31.13 -10.08
N PHE A 34 41.33 31.00 -11.03
CA PHE A 34 41.35 31.66 -12.36
C PHE A 34 39.94 31.68 -13.00
N GLN A 35 39.52 32.87 -13.48
CA GLN A 35 38.32 33.11 -14.30
C GLN A 35 38.58 32.81 -15.78
N ALA A 36 37.54 32.44 -16.53
CA ALA A 36 37.34 32.91 -17.91
C ALA A 36 35.87 32.75 -18.36
N LEU A 37 35.23 33.87 -18.70
CA LEU A 37 33.99 33.93 -19.48
C LEU A 37 34.28 33.59 -20.95
N ALA A 38 33.34 32.91 -21.62
CA ALA A 38 33.21 32.94 -23.07
C ALA A 38 31.73 33.05 -23.46
N VAL A 39 31.40 34.22 -24.01
CA VAL A 39 30.15 34.54 -24.72
C VAL A 39 30.26 33.96 -26.13
N LEU A 40 29.21 33.29 -26.61
CA LEU A 40 29.07 32.95 -28.03
C LEU A 40 27.69 33.37 -28.55
N LEU A 41 27.74 34.15 -29.63
CA LEU A 41 26.66 34.85 -30.29
C LEU A 41 26.78 34.53 -31.78
N VAL A 42 25.80 33.84 -32.37
CA VAL A 42 25.66 33.61 -33.83
C VAL A 42 24.16 33.41 -34.13
N LEU A 43 23.47 34.49 -34.54
CA LEU A 43 23.05 34.84 -35.91
C LEU A 43 21.76 34.13 -36.40
N PHE A 44 20.68 34.90 -36.44
CA PHE A 44 19.45 34.61 -37.16
C PHE A 44 19.67 34.78 -38.67
N VAL A 45 19.34 33.76 -39.45
CA VAL A 45 19.21 33.85 -40.92
C VAL A 45 17.73 33.99 -41.25
N SER A 46 17.36 35.13 -41.82
CA SER A 46 16.03 35.39 -42.36
C SER A 46 15.87 34.69 -43.71
N GLY A 47 15.08 33.61 -43.74
CA GLY A 47 14.64 32.96 -44.98
C GLY A 47 13.18 33.29 -45.28
N CYS A 48 12.93 34.05 -46.34
CA CYS A 48 11.59 34.20 -46.92
C CYS A 48 11.25 32.93 -47.70
N GLY A 49 10.34 32.11 -47.15
CA GLY A 49 9.73 30.98 -47.83
C GLY A 49 8.22 31.04 -47.65
N GLY A 50 7.51 31.41 -48.72
CA GLY A 50 6.04 31.40 -48.73
C GLY A 50 5.51 29.98 -48.75
N SER A 51 4.70 29.63 -47.76
CA SER A 51 3.81 28.48 -47.79
C SER A 51 2.45 28.91 -47.23
N ASN A 52 1.40 28.68 -48.02
CA ASN A 52 0.01 28.90 -47.62
C ASN A 52 -0.32 27.99 -46.44
N SER A 53 -0.34 28.55 -45.23
CA SER A 53 -0.90 27.91 -44.04
C SER A 53 -2.27 28.51 -43.75
N SER A 54 -3.30 27.70 -43.96
CA SER A 54 -4.64 27.94 -43.43
C SER A 54 -4.57 27.88 -41.90
N SER A 55 -4.58 29.05 -41.25
CA SER A 55 -4.58 29.16 -39.79
C SER A 55 -5.94 28.76 -39.23
N THR A 56 -6.08 27.52 -38.77
CA THR A 56 -7.12 27.15 -37.81
C THR A 56 -6.80 27.81 -36.47
N PRO A 57 -7.74 28.53 -35.84
CA PRO A 57 -7.50 29.11 -34.52
C PRO A 57 -7.23 27.98 -33.51
N PRO A 58 -6.38 28.22 -32.50
CA PRO A 58 -6.15 27.24 -31.44
C PRO A 58 -7.48 26.92 -30.73
N PRO A 59 -7.70 25.68 -30.28
CA PRO A 59 -8.88 25.34 -29.50
C PRO A 59 -8.94 26.26 -28.27
N SER A 60 -10.12 26.84 -28.02
CA SER A 60 -10.35 27.59 -26.78
C SER A 60 -10.04 26.69 -25.58
N PRO A 61 -9.37 27.22 -24.53
CA PRO A 61 -9.20 26.47 -23.30
C PRO A 61 -10.57 26.06 -22.78
N SER A 62 -10.73 24.78 -22.44
CA SER A 62 -11.90 24.29 -21.74
C SER A 62 -12.14 25.15 -20.49
N PRO A 63 -13.39 25.50 -20.15
CA PRO A 63 -13.66 26.19 -18.90
C PRO A 63 -13.06 25.40 -17.73
N PRO A 64 -12.49 26.06 -16.71
CA PRO A 64 -12.08 25.37 -15.50
C PRO A 64 -13.30 24.65 -14.92
N SER A 65 -13.11 23.39 -14.50
CA SER A 65 -14.12 22.64 -13.78
C SER A 65 -14.60 23.47 -12.58
N PRO A 66 -15.92 23.54 -12.31
CA PRO A 66 -16.41 24.23 -11.14
C PRO A 66 -15.76 23.65 -9.88
N PRO A 67 -15.41 24.49 -8.89
CA PRO A 67 -14.86 23.99 -7.64
C PRO A 67 -15.85 23.00 -7.01
N PRO A 68 -15.37 21.93 -6.35
CA PRO A 68 -16.24 20.99 -5.68
C PRO A 68 -17.14 21.73 -4.67
N PRO A 69 -18.40 21.27 -4.48
CA PRO A 69 -19.32 21.88 -3.54
C PRO A 69 -18.66 22.01 -2.16
N SER A 70 -18.77 23.19 -1.54
CA SER A 70 -18.22 23.41 -0.20
C SER A 70 -19.11 22.73 0.85
N GLY A 71 -18.55 21.76 1.59
CA GLY A 71 -19.17 21.09 2.73
C GLY A 71 -19.05 19.57 2.66
N THR A 72 -18.81 18.92 3.80
CA THR A 72 -18.72 17.45 3.89
C THR A 72 -20.03 16.81 3.41
N PRO A 73 -19.99 15.90 2.43
CA PRO A 73 -21.20 15.29 1.92
C PRO A 73 -21.88 14.40 2.95
N SER A 74 -23.22 14.45 3.00
CA SER A 74 -23.99 13.49 3.79
C SER A 74 -24.03 12.16 3.04
N VAL A 75 -23.40 11.13 3.62
CA VAL A 75 -23.44 9.75 3.10
C VAL A 75 -24.38 8.88 3.94
N THR A 76 -24.94 7.84 3.33
CA THR A 76 -25.75 6.84 4.02
C THR A 76 -25.29 5.45 3.63
N LEU A 77 -25.09 4.58 4.61
CA LEU A 77 -24.70 3.20 4.39
C LEU A 77 -25.93 2.33 4.20
N SER A 78 -26.00 1.62 3.07
CA SER A 78 -27.04 0.63 2.79
C SER A 78 -26.45 -0.78 2.84
N SER A 79 -27.11 -1.69 3.56
CA SER A 79 -26.72 -3.09 3.56
C SER A 79 -27.01 -3.73 2.20
N LEU A 80 -25.99 -4.34 1.58
CA LEU A 80 -26.11 -5.06 0.32
C LEU A 80 -26.47 -6.54 0.54
N VAL A 81 -25.74 -7.22 1.41
CA VAL A 81 -25.96 -8.63 1.79
C VAL A 81 -25.65 -8.84 3.27
N SER A 82 -26.10 -9.98 3.81
CA SER A 82 -25.72 -10.49 5.13
C SER A 82 -25.23 -11.94 5.03
N GLY A 83 -24.79 -12.53 6.14
CA GLY A 83 -24.33 -13.93 6.18
C GLY A 83 -22.87 -14.15 5.79
N LEU A 84 -22.06 -13.09 5.81
CA LEU A 84 -20.60 -13.16 5.72
C LEU A 84 -19.98 -13.42 7.10
N SER A 85 -18.85 -14.10 7.13
CA SER A 85 -18.05 -14.39 8.33
C SER A 85 -16.68 -13.73 8.21
N ASN A 86 -16.36 -12.78 9.09
CA ASN A 86 -15.09 -12.04 9.11
C ASN A 86 -14.65 -11.55 7.71
N PRO A 87 -15.48 -10.77 6.99
CA PRO A 87 -15.09 -10.23 5.69
C PRO A 87 -13.97 -9.20 5.88
N LEU A 88 -12.91 -9.29 5.07
CA LEU A 88 -11.75 -8.39 5.15
C LEU A 88 -11.54 -7.54 3.91
N ASP A 89 -11.86 -8.07 2.73
CA ASP A 89 -11.61 -7.42 1.45
C ASP A 89 -12.72 -7.78 0.46
N PHE A 90 -12.89 -6.95 -0.56
CA PHE A 90 -13.65 -7.32 -1.74
C PHE A 90 -13.00 -6.85 -3.02
N GLN A 91 -13.11 -7.67 -4.06
CA GLN A 91 -12.57 -7.37 -5.38
C GLN A 91 -13.63 -7.57 -6.46
N VAL A 92 -13.53 -6.77 -7.51
CA VAL A 92 -14.36 -6.88 -8.71
C VAL A 92 -13.43 -7.11 -9.89
N PRO A 93 -13.45 -8.30 -10.52
CA PRO A 93 -12.62 -8.58 -11.68
C PRO A 93 -13.06 -7.77 -12.90
N ASP A 94 -12.11 -7.43 -13.77
CA ASP A 94 -12.38 -6.81 -15.07
C ASP A 94 -12.81 -7.87 -16.11
N ASP A 95 -13.90 -8.57 -15.82
CA ASP A 95 -14.52 -9.58 -16.69
C ASP A 95 -15.95 -9.23 -17.12
N ASN A 96 -16.42 -8.02 -16.77
CA ASN A 96 -17.78 -7.53 -17.01
C ASN A 96 -18.89 -8.40 -16.42
N SER A 97 -18.58 -9.33 -15.51
CA SER A 97 -19.58 -10.22 -14.91
C SER A 97 -20.46 -9.53 -13.87
N GLY A 98 -20.02 -8.39 -13.33
CA GLY A 98 -20.68 -7.68 -12.23
C GLY A 98 -20.58 -8.41 -10.88
N ARG A 99 -19.75 -9.47 -10.79
CA ARG A 99 -19.54 -10.24 -9.56
C ARG A 99 -18.62 -9.49 -8.61
N ILE A 100 -18.92 -9.56 -7.32
CA ILE A 100 -18.07 -9.06 -6.25
C ILE A 100 -17.58 -10.27 -5.45
N PHE A 101 -16.26 -10.38 -5.28
CA PHE A 101 -15.62 -11.48 -4.57
C PHE A 101 -15.20 -10.99 -3.19
N ILE A 102 -15.76 -11.59 -2.14
CA ILE A 102 -15.53 -11.22 -0.75
C ILE A 102 -14.55 -12.19 -0.12
N VAL A 103 -13.44 -11.67 0.39
CA VAL A 103 -12.47 -12.44 1.18
C VAL A 103 -13.00 -12.59 2.60
N GLN A 104 -13.14 -13.84 3.07
CA GLN A 104 -13.41 -14.17 4.47
C GLN A 104 -12.14 -14.71 5.12
N GLN A 105 -11.79 -14.12 6.26
CA GLN A 105 -10.51 -14.29 6.93
C GLN A 105 -10.10 -15.76 7.18
N ALA A 106 -11.08 -16.63 7.48
CA ALA A 106 -10.81 -18.05 7.74
C ALA A 106 -10.36 -18.86 6.51
N GLY A 107 -10.32 -18.28 5.31
CA GLY A 107 -9.80 -18.95 4.10
C GLY A 107 -10.84 -19.28 3.05
N THR A 108 -11.97 -18.56 3.01
CA THR A 108 -12.97 -18.72 1.94
C THR A 108 -13.16 -17.43 1.16
N ILE A 109 -13.47 -17.55 -0.12
CA ILE A 109 -13.88 -16.42 -0.97
C ILE A 109 -15.35 -16.64 -1.35
N ARG A 110 -16.20 -15.64 -1.10
CA ARG A 110 -17.64 -15.69 -1.43
C ARG A 110 -17.93 -14.81 -2.64
N ILE A 111 -19.01 -15.09 -3.36
CA ILE A 111 -19.44 -14.29 -4.50
C ILE A 111 -20.75 -13.60 -4.13
N ILE A 112 -20.82 -12.29 -4.35
CA ILE A 112 -22.08 -11.57 -4.51
C ILE A 112 -22.31 -11.41 -6.01
N ASN A 113 -23.48 -11.82 -6.48
CA ASN A 113 -23.91 -11.64 -7.85
C ASN A 113 -25.37 -11.18 -7.86
N ASN A 114 -25.71 -10.17 -8.67
CA ASN A 114 -27.05 -9.57 -8.71
C ASN A 114 -27.60 -9.22 -7.31
N ALA A 115 -26.77 -8.57 -6.48
CA ALA A 115 -27.09 -8.20 -5.10
C ALA A 115 -27.45 -9.37 -4.15
N ALA A 116 -27.09 -10.61 -4.51
CA ALA A 116 -27.30 -11.79 -3.67
C ALA A 116 -25.99 -12.52 -3.39
N LEU A 117 -25.81 -12.97 -2.15
CA LEU A 117 -24.71 -13.84 -1.76
C LEU A 117 -24.95 -15.26 -2.30
N LEU A 118 -24.03 -15.76 -3.13
CA LEU A 118 -24.13 -17.12 -3.65
C LEU A 118 -23.92 -18.16 -2.52
N PRO A 119 -24.63 -19.31 -2.56
CA PRO A 119 -24.58 -20.30 -1.49
C PRO A 119 -23.21 -20.98 -1.39
N THR A 120 -22.58 -21.24 -2.54
CA THR A 120 -21.26 -21.88 -2.62
C THR A 120 -20.15 -20.83 -2.59
N ALA A 121 -19.05 -21.12 -1.91
CA ALA A 121 -17.85 -20.31 -1.98
C ALA A 121 -17.20 -20.41 -3.37
N PHE A 122 -16.60 -19.32 -3.84
CA PHE A 122 -15.71 -19.34 -5.00
C PHE A 122 -14.51 -20.23 -4.73
N LEU A 123 -13.87 -20.06 -3.59
CA LEU A 123 -12.70 -20.83 -3.18
C LEU A 123 -12.80 -21.14 -1.69
N ASP A 124 -12.36 -22.34 -1.31
CA ASP A 124 -12.15 -22.76 0.07
C ASP A 124 -10.74 -23.35 0.22
N ILE A 125 -9.90 -22.65 0.98
CA ILE A 125 -8.56 -23.06 1.37
C ILE A 125 -8.39 -23.06 2.90
N THR A 126 -9.50 -23.17 3.64
CA THR A 126 -9.51 -23.17 5.12
C THR A 126 -8.53 -24.17 5.74
N SER A 127 -8.32 -25.31 5.08
CA SER A 127 -7.36 -26.34 5.51
C SER A 127 -5.88 -25.94 5.40
N LYS A 128 -5.56 -24.90 4.61
CA LYS A 128 -4.20 -24.37 4.43
C LYS A 128 -3.95 -23.13 5.30
N VAL A 129 -5.02 -22.41 5.66
CA VAL A 129 -4.94 -21.10 6.30
C VAL A 129 -4.75 -21.25 7.80
N ASN A 130 -3.73 -20.58 8.32
CA ASN A 130 -3.53 -20.38 9.74
C ASN A 130 -4.31 -19.14 10.18
N PHE A 131 -5.31 -19.33 11.06
CA PHE A 131 -6.22 -18.28 11.52
C PHE A 131 -6.33 -18.26 13.05
N ASP A 132 -5.19 -18.43 13.73
CA ASP A 132 -5.11 -18.55 15.19
C ASP A 132 -5.00 -17.20 15.92
N SER A 133 -4.74 -16.12 15.17
CA SER A 133 -4.62 -14.74 15.67
C SER A 133 -5.51 -13.80 14.86
N ALA A 134 -5.86 -12.66 15.45
CA ALA A 134 -6.77 -11.66 14.88
C ALA A 134 -6.30 -11.06 13.55
N GLU A 135 -4.99 -11.03 13.30
CA GLU A 135 -4.41 -10.46 12.07
C GLU A 135 -3.97 -11.52 11.05
N GLN A 136 -4.11 -12.81 11.39
CA GLN A 136 -3.77 -13.90 10.49
C GLN A 136 -4.99 -14.29 9.64
N GLY A 137 -4.75 -15.02 8.56
CA GLY A 137 -5.81 -15.63 7.76
C GLY A 137 -5.58 -15.51 6.27
N LEU A 138 -6.65 -15.52 5.50
CA LEU A 138 -6.69 -15.06 4.11
C LEU A 138 -6.94 -13.55 4.11
N LEU A 139 -5.95 -12.75 3.71
CA LEU A 139 -5.90 -11.31 3.97
C LEU A 139 -6.04 -10.43 2.71
N GLY A 140 -5.72 -10.99 1.54
CA GLY A 140 -5.78 -10.26 0.28
C GLY A 140 -6.15 -11.12 -0.92
N LEU A 141 -6.81 -10.47 -1.88
CA LEU A 141 -7.14 -11.00 -3.19
C LEU A 141 -6.82 -9.93 -4.23
N ALA A 142 -6.23 -10.31 -5.36
CA ALA A 142 -6.13 -9.46 -6.54
C ALA A 142 -6.39 -10.28 -7.81
N PHE A 143 -7.23 -9.76 -8.69
CA PHE A 143 -7.38 -10.33 -10.03
C PHE A 143 -6.32 -9.76 -10.95
N HIS A 144 -5.78 -10.58 -11.85
CA HIS A 144 -4.89 -10.10 -12.91
C HIS A 144 -5.61 -9.02 -13.75
N PRO A 145 -4.93 -7.96 -14.24
CA PRO A 145 -5.55 -6.96 -15.11
C PRO A 145 -6.14 -7.53 -16.42
N ASN A 146 -5.71 -8.74 -16.80
CA ASN A 146 -6.17 -9.49 -17.97
C ASN A 146 -7.00 -10.73 -17.57
N TYR A 147 -7.68 -10.68 -16.41
CA TYR A 147 -8.42 -11.83 -15.86
C TYR A 147 -9.44 -12.42 -16.84
N SER A 148 -10.11 -11.57 -17.63
CA SER A 148 -11.03 -12.00 -18.70
C SER A 148 -10.40 -12.90 -19.76
N GLN A 149 -9.08 -12.88 -19.91
CA GLN A 149 -8.33 -13.64 -20.91
C GLN A 149 -7.51 -14.78 -20.31
N ASN A 150 -6.92 -14.58 -19.13
CA ASN A 150 -5.98 -15.53 -18.53
C ASN A 150 -6.50 -16.22 -17.26
N ALA A 151 -7.61 -15.73 -16.70
CA ALA A 151 -8.25 -16.26 -15.51
C ALA A 151 -7.32 -16.39 -14.28
N ARG A 152 -6.28 -15.56 -14.16
CA ARG A 152 -5.35 -15.60 -13.01
C ARG A 152 -5.79 -14.65 -11.91
N PHE A 153 -5.75 -15.13 -10.67
CA PHE A 153 -5.92 -14.30 -9.48
C PHE A 153 -4.91 -14.70 -8.41
N TYR A 154 -4.66 -13.82 -7.47
CA TYR A 154 -3.57 -13.92 -6.51
C TYR A 154 -4.10 -13.73 -5.10
N LEU A 155 -3.58 -14.54 -4.18
CA LEU A 155 -3.95 -14.51 -2.78
C LEU A 155 -2.74 -14.20 -1.90
N ASN A 156 -3.00 -13.50 -0.82
CA ASN A 156 -2.11 -13.35 0.32
C ASN A 156 -2.77 -14.03 1.53
N TYR A 157 -2.16 -15.08 2.04
CA TYR A 157 -2.66 -15.79 3.22
C TYR A 157 -1.52 -16.28 4.12
N ASP A 158 -1.82 -16.44 5.40
CA ASP A 158 -0.90 -17.05 6.35
C ASP A 158 -1.14 -18.54 6.48
N ARG A 159 -0.06 -19.31 6.63
CA ARG A 159 -0.10 -20.74 6.95
C ARG A 159 0.87 -21.07 8.08
N LEU A 160 0.66 -22.22 8.70
CA LEU A 160 1.63 -22.83 9.61
C LEU A 160 2.35 -23.97 8.89
N SER A 161 3.66 -23.84 8.70
CA SER A 161 4.47 -24.88 8.06
C SER A 161 5.64 -25.25 8.95
N GLY A 162 5.69 -26.51 9.42
CA GLY A 162 6.76 -26.98 10.32
C GLY A 162 6.86 -26.20 11.63
N GLY A 163 5.75 -25.61 12.11
CA GLY A 163 5.72 -24.75 13.30
C GLY A 163 6.10 -23.29 13.06
N GLN A 164 6.45 -22.92 11.83
CA GLN A 164 6.74 -21.54 11.42
C GLN A 164 5.53 -20.91 10.74
N ILE A 165 5.10 -19.73 11.20
CA ILE A 165 4.09 -18.93 10.50
C ILE A 165 4.74 -18.37 9.23
N GLN A 166 4.06 -18.50 8.10
CA GLN A 166 4.49 -17.98 6.82
C GLN A 166 3.37 -17.22 6.14
N THR A 167 3.66 -16.02 5.66
CA THR A 167 2.83 -15.37 4.65
C THR A 167 3.14 -16.00 3.29
N VAL A 168 2.10 -16.33 2.53
CA VAL A 168 2.16 -16.98 1.23
C VAL A 168 1.53 -16.07 0.19
N ILE A 169 2.28 -15.79 -0.87
CA ILE A 169 1.76 -15.16 -2.07
C ILE A 169 1.61 -16.23 -3.14
N ALA A 170 0.40 -16.46 -3.63
CA ALA A 170 0.11 -17.54 -4.56
C ALA A 170 -0.84 -17.11 -5.68
N GLU A 171 -0.59 -17.63 -6.89
CA GLU A 171 -1.51 -17.59 -8.02
C GLU A 171 -2.49 -18.78 -7.94
N TYR A 172 -3.73 -18.54 -8.35
CA TYR A 172 -4.80 -19.52 -8.50
C TYR A 172 -5.57 -19.24 -9.81
N ARG A 173 -6.37 -20.23 -10.22
CA ARG A 173 -7.24 -20.17 -11.41
C ARG A 173 -8.66 -20.68 -11.11
N PRO A 174 -9.68 -20.17 -11.82
CA PRO A 174 -11.01 -20.75 -11.77
C PRO A 174 -10.98 -22.20 -12.29
N SER A 175 -11.96 -22.98 -11.85
CA SER A 175 -12.32 -24.25 -12.45
C SER A 175 -13.03 -24.03 -13.80
N THR A 176 -13.65 -25.07 -14.36
CA THR A 176 -14.52 -24.93 -15.53
C THR A 176 -15.79 -24.13 -15.24
N ASP A 177 -16.26 -24.11 -13.99
CA ASP A 177 -17.30 -23.20 -13.52
C ASP A 177 -16.64 -21.86 -13.13
N PRO A 178 -16.98 -20.73 -13.78
CA PRO A 178 -16.38 -19.44 -13.45
C PRO A 178 -16.69 -18.99 -12.02
N ASN A 179 -17.73 -19.54 -11.37
CA ASN A 179 -18.08 -19.26 -9.97
C ASN A 179 -17.38 -20.18 -8.96
N GLN A 180 -16.45 -21.04 -9.41
CA GLN A 180 -15.65 -21.89 -8.54
C GLN A 180 -14.18 -21.86 -8.98
N ALA A 181 -13.27 -21.74 -8.02
CA ALA A 181 -11.85 -21.88 -8.20
C ALA A 181 -11.38 -23.31 -7.96
N ASP A 182 -10.29 -23.68 -8.63
CA ASP A 182 -9.63 -24.95 -8.40
C ASP A 182 -8.58 -24.79 -7.27
N PRO A 183 -8.79 -25.36 -6.06
CA PRO A 183 -7.83 -25.25 -4.97
C PRO A 183 -6.48 -25.95 -5.27
N ALA A 184 -6.46 -26.85 -6.25
CA ALA A 184 -5.26 -27.55 -6.71
C ALA A 184 -4.48 -26.76 -7.77
N SER A 185 -5.03 -25.67 -8.31
CA SER A 185 -4.35 -24.78 -9.27
C SER A 185 -3.27 -23.89 -8.62
N GLU A 186 -3.08 -24.00 -7.30
CA GLU A 186 -2.15 -23.18 -6.54
C GLU A 186 -0.74 -23.22 -7.11
N ARG A 187 -0.21 -22.03 -7.39
CA ARG A 187 1.19 -21.81 -7.69
C ARG A 187 1.74 -20.76 -6.74
N ILE A 188 2.51 -21.21 -5.76
CA ILE A 188 3.18 -20.32 -4.80
C ILE A 188 4.24 -19.50 -5.54
N LEU A 189 4.12 -18.17 -5.47
CA LEU A 189 5.11 -17.24 -6.02
C LEU A 189 6.31 -17.13 -5.07
N PHE A 190 6.03 -16.90 -3.79
CA PHE A 190 7.02 -16.92 -2.71
C PHE A 190 6.35 -17.02 -1.34
N THR A 191 7.16 -17.24 -0.31
CA THR A 191 6.75 -17.25 1.10
C THR A 191 7.67 -16.41 1.94
N VAL A 192 7.14 -15.74 2.96
CA VAL A 192 7.90 -14.95 3.93
C VAL A 192 7.64 -15.50 5.33
N ASN A 193 8.71 -15.85 6.06
CA ASN A 193 8.58 -16.27 7.45
C ASN A 193 8.16 -15.07 8.32
N GLN A 194 7.13 -15.27 9.13
CA GLN A 194 6.57 -14.26 10.03
C GLN A 194 7.08 -14.51 11.46
N PRO A 195 7.78 -13.54 12.09
CA PRO A 195 8.36 -13.73 13.42
C PRO A 195 7.31 -13.69 14.55
N PHE A 196 6.24 -12.93 14.38
CA PHE A 196 5.17 -12.76 15.37
C PHE A 196 3.78 -12.95 14.74
N PRO A 197 2.70 -13.10 15.52
CA PRO A 197 1.36 -13.36 14.99
C PRO A 197 0.60 -12.10 14.50
N ASN A 198 1.18 -10.91 14.63
CA ASN A 198 0.63 -9.61 14.21
C ASN A 198 1.51 -8.92 13.15
N HIS A 199 1.01 -7.83 12.57
CA HIS A 199 1.56 -7.01 11.49
C HIS A 199 1.82 -7.80 10.20
N LYS A 200 0.73 -8.34 9.64
CA LYS A 200 0.79 -9.17 8.43
C LYS A 200 0.72 -8.34 7.15
N GLY A 201 0.26 -7.08 7.23
CA GLY A 201 -0.21 -6.34 6.06
C GLY A 201 -1.37 -7.11 5.45
N GLY A 202 -1.29 -7.42 4.15
CA GLY A 202 -2.16 -8.43 3.57
C GLY A 202 -2.72 -8.06 2.20
N GLN A 203 -2.83 -6.77 1.88
CA GLN A 203 -3.41 -6.38 0.60
C GLN A 203 -2.50 -6.72 -0.58
N LEU A 204 -3.15 -7.11 -1.68
CA LEU A 204 -2.59 -7.22 -3.01
C LEU A 204 -3.34 -6.25 -3.92
N ALA A 205 -2.63 -5.59 -4.83
CA ALA A 205 -3.26 -4.87 -5.94
C ALA A 205 -2.32 -4.77 -7.12
N PHE A 206 -2.87 -4.66 -8.32
CA PHE A 206 -2.08 -4.34 -9.51
C PHE A 206 -1.93 -2.82 -9.64
N GLY A 207 -0.70 -2.39 -9.89
CA GLY A 207 -0.41 -1.00 -10.23
C GLY A 207 -0.84 -0.66 -11.66
N PRO A 208 -0.88 0.64 -12.01
CA PRO A 208 -1.17 1.08 -13.38
C PRO A 208 -0.11 0.64 -14.40
N ASP A 209 1.04 0.19 -13.91
CA ASP A 209 2.15 -0.37 -14.69
C ASP A 209 2.01 -1.88 -14.95
N GLY A 210 0.95 -2.53 -14.44
CA GLY A 210 0.67 -3.94 -14.66
C GLY A 210 1.39 -4.90 -13.72
N PHE A 211 2.17 -4.39 -12.75
CA PHE A 211 2.86 -5.23 -11.77
C PHE A 211 2.03 -5.45 -10.51
N LEU A 212 2.31 -6.55 -9.80
CA LEU A 212 1.65 -6.89 -8.55
C LEU A 212 2.36 -6.18 -7.39
N TYR A 213 1.62 -5.35 -6.66
CA TYR A 213 2.04 -4.69 -5.44
C TYR A 213 1.54 -5.45 -4.22
N ILE A 214 2.38 -5.52 -3.18
CA ILE A 214 2.17 -6.35 -1.99
C ILE A 214 2.57 -5.55 -0.77
N GLY A 215 1.63 -5.33 0.16
CA GLY A 215 1.90 -4.72 1.46
C GLY A 215 2.21 -5.77 2.51
N LEU A 216 3.42 -5.73 3.09
CA LEU A 216 3.83 -6.59 4.20
C LEU A 216 4.26 -5.74 5.40
N GLY A 217 3.64 -6.02 6.55
CA GLY A 217 4.06 -5.42 7.83
C GLY A 217 5.45 -5.87 8.26
N ASP A 218 5.99 -5.21 9.29
CA ASP A 218 7.31 -5.44 9.88
C ASP A 218 7.45 -6.84 10.53
N GLY A 219 6.37 -7.61 10.56
CA GLY A 219 6.33 -8.97 11.06
C GLY A 219 5.92 -9.07 12.53
N GLY A 220 5.66 -7.94 13.19
CA GLY A 220 4.94 -7.86 14.45
C GLY A 220 5.79 -7.55 15.68
N SER A 221 5.16 -7.75 16.84
CA SER A 221 5.57 -7.20 18.13
C SER A 221 5.55 -5.66 18.17
N GLY A 222 5.59 -5.09 19.38
CA GLY A 222 5.61 -3.65 19.57
C GLY A 222 6.99 -3.06 19.24
N GLY A 223 7.02 -1.97 18.47
CA GLY A 223 8.22 -1.18 18.24
C GLY A 223 9.28 -1.83 17.36
N ASP A 224 8.92 -2.77 16.48
CA ASP A 224 9.82 -3.43 15.52
C ASP A 224 11.15 -3.92 16.13
N PRO A 225 11.11 -4.92 17.03
CA PRO A 225 12.30 -5.38 17.75
C PRO A 225 13.37 -6.02 16.83
N LEU A 226 13.01 -6.34 15.58
CA LEU A 226 13.92 -6.92 14.60
C LEU A 226 14.44 -5.88 13.59
N GLY A 227 14.00 -4.62 13.68
CA GLY A 227 14.40 -3.54 12.78
C GLY A 227 14.01 -3.80 11.33
N ASN A 228 12.93 -4.55 11.09
CA ASN A 228 12.48 -4.96 9.77
C ASN A 228 12.01 -3.75 8.95
N GLY A 229 11.37 -2.74 9.55
CA GLY A 229 10.92 -1.53 8.88
C GLY A 229 12.06 -0.87 8.08
N GLN A 230 13.19 -0.60 8.75
CA GLN A 230 14.37 0.04 8.16
C GLN A 230 15.30 -0.93 7.39
N SER A 231 15.30 -2.22 7.74
CA SER A 231 16.15 -3.19 7.06
C SER A 231 15.67 -3.44 5.64
N LYS A 232 16.55 -3.19 4.66
CA LYS A 232 16.32 -3.52 3.24
C LYS A 232 16.69 -4.96 2.89
N GLN A 233 17.12 -5.75 3.88
CA GLN A 233 17.56 -7.14 3.70
C GLN A 233 16.46 -8.16 4.08
N THR A 234 15.23 -7.69 4.20
CA THR A 234 14.02 -8.46 4.49
C THR A 234 12.86 -7.91 3.67
N LEU A 235 11.86 -8.75 3.43
CA LEU A 235 10.61 -8.38 2.75
C LEU A 235 9.56 -7.81 3.72
N LEU A 236 9.82 -7.85 5.03
CA LEU A 236 8.93 -7.35 6.08
C LEU A 236 9.07 -5.82 6.23
N GLY A 237 7.96 -5.12 6.46
CA GLY A 237 7.90 -3.66 6.61
C GLY A 237 8.11 -2.93 5.29
N LYS A 238 7.48 -3.44 4.22
CA LYS A 238 7.72 -3.05 2.82
C LYS A 238 6.43 -2.96 2.03
N MET A 239 6.46 -2.07 1.04
CA MET A 239 5.70 -2.25 -0.19
C MET A 239 6.60 -2.96 -1.20
N LEU A 240 6.16 -4.11 -1.71
CA LEU A 240 6.86 -4.87 -2.74
C LEU A 240 6.20 -4.66 -4.11
N ARG A 241 6.96 -4.88 -5.18
CA ARG A 241 6.49 -4.83 -6.58
C ARG A 241 7.17 -5.92 -7.39
N ILE A 242 6.38 -6.84 -7.96
CA ILE A 242 6.88 -7.98 -8.75
C ILE A 242 6.15 -8.15 -10.08
N ASP A 243 6.81 -8.79 -11.04
CA ASP A 243 6.23 -9.20 -12.32
C ASP A 243 5.76 -10.65 -12.27
N VAL A 244 4.45 -10.84 -12.42
CA VAL A 244 3.81 -12.17 -12.39
C VAL A 244 3.57 -12.78 -13.77
N ASP A 245 3.95 -12.06 -14.83
CA ASP A 245 3.85 -12.48 -16.23
C ASP A 245 5.12 -13.15 -16.75
N HIS A 246 6.25 -12.88 -16.09
CA HIS A 246 7.54 -13.46 -16.41
C HIS A 246 8.14 -14.20 -15.21
N MET A 247 9.22 -14.94 -15.45
CA MET A 247 9.96 -15.64 -14.40
C MET A 247 11.45 -15.41 -14.59
N ASP A 248 12.11 -14.90 -13.57
CA ASP A 248 13.56 -14.87 -13.50
C ASP A 248 14.11 -16.22 -13.03
N SER A 249 15.40 -16.47 -13.28
CA SER A 249 16.03 -17.74 -12.95
C SER A 249 15.92 -18.05 -11.44
N GLY A 250 15.29 -19.19 -11.13
CA GLY A 250 15.10 -19.63 -9.75
C GLY A 250 13.91 -19.01 -9.01
N LEU A 251 13.17 -18.10 -9.66
CA LEU A 251 11.96 -17.48 -9.12
C LEU A 251 10.70 -17.97 -9.86
N GLN A 252 9.54 -17.80 -9.22
CA GLN A 252 8.23 -18.07 -9.83
C GLN A 252 7.57 -16.79 -10.38
N TYR A 253 8.33 -15.71 -10.42
CA TYR A 253 7.99 -14.36 -10.85
C TYR A 253 9.28 -13.70 -11.36
N ALA A 254 9.20 -12.52 -11.96
CA ALA A 254 10.36 -11.72 -12.33
C ALA A 254 10.43 -10.42 -11.53
N ILE A 255 11.62 -9.84 -11.49
CA ILE A 255 11.88 -8.55 -10.87
C ILE A 255 11.74 -7.45 -11.93
N PRO A 256 10.84 -6.47 -11.75
CA PRO A 256 10.80 -5.30 -12.61
C PRO A 256 12.16 -4.59 -12.61
N THR A 257 12.76 -4.42 -13.80
CA THR A 257 14.13 -3.89 -13.95
C THR A 257 14.31 -2.46 -13.42
N ASP A 258 13.21 -1.74 -13.25
CA ASP A 258 13.15 -0.40 -12.69
C ASP A 258 12.80 -0.39 -11.19
N ASN A 259 12.82 -1.52 -10.48
CA ASN A 259 12.75 -1.48 -9.01
C ASN A 259 13.99 -0.76 -8.42
N PRO A 260 13.84 -0.08 -7.27
CA PRO A 260 14.89 0.79 -6.72
C PRO A 260 16.14 0.05 -6.25
N PHE A 261 16.06 -1.25 -5.95
CA PHE A 261 17.17 -2.04 -5.38
C PHE A 261 17.68 -3.16 -6.29
N VAL A 262 17.31 -3.17 -7.59
CA VAL A 262 17.78 -4.17 -8.56
C VAL A 262 19.30 -4.17 -8.70
N GLY A 263 19.93 -3.00 -8.57
CA GLY A 263 21.39 -2.83 -8.62
C GLY A 263 22.12 -3.16 -7.31
N GLY A 264 21.41 -3.60 -6.27
CA GLY A 264 21.94 -3.89 -4.94
C GLY A 264 21.58 -2.84 -3.87
N GLY A 265 22.04 -3.09 -2.63
CA GLY A 265 21.74 -2.23 -1.47
C GLY A 265 20.38 -2.50 -0.80
N GLY A 266 19.66 -3.52 -1.26
CA GLY A 266 18.41 -4.04 -0.71
C GLY A 266 17.92 -5.24 -1.52
N LEU A 267 16.84 -5.88 -1.07
CA LEU A 267 16.16 -6.93 -1.83
C LEU A 267 15.46 -6.33 -3.07
N PRO A 268 15.58 -6.98 -4.24
CA PRO A 268 15.15 -6.40 -5.52
C PRO A 268 13.62 -6.25 -5.66
N GLU A 269 12.82 -6.94 -4.84
CA GLU A 269 11.37 -6.87 -4.80
C GLU A 269 10.85 -5.57 -4.16
N ILE A 270 11.67 -4.89 -3.35
CA ILE A 270 11.25 -3.74 -2.56
C ILE A 270 10.96 -2.55 -3.48
N TRP A 271 9.74 -1.99 -3.38
CA TRP A 271 9.35 -0.73 -3.98
C TRP A 271 9.56 0.46 -3.04
N ALA A 272 9.17 0.31 -1.77
CA ALA A 272 9.38 1.28 -0.70
C ALA A 272 9.48 0.56 0.66
N TYR A 273 10.03 1.21 1.67
CA TYR A 273 10.32 0.59 2.96
C TYR A 273 10.10 1.54 4.14
N GLY A 274 10.18 1.03 5.37
CA GLY A 274 9.94 1.83 6.56
C GLY A 274 8.47 1.86 6.96
N PHE A 275 7.75 0.75 6.74
CA PHE A 275 6.35 0.59 7.17
C PHE A 275 6.26 -0.29 8.42
N ARG A 276 5.23 -0.04 9.24
CA ARG A 276 4.86 -0.89 10.38
C ARG A 276 3.93 -2.01 9.96
N ASN A 277 2.76 -1.68 9.45
CA ASN A 277 1.71 -2.59 9.03
C ASN A 277 0.85 -1.92 7.93
N PRO A 278 1.33 -1.87 6.67
CA PRO A 278 0.63 -1.27 5.54
C PRO A 278 -0.58 -2.14 5.19
N TRP A 279 -1.70 -1.89 5.87
CA TRP A 279 -2.85 -2.79 5.93
C TRP A 279 -3.69 -2.73 4.66
N ARG A 280 -3.98 -1.51 4.20
CA ARG A 280 -4.69 -1.26 2.94
C ARG A 280 -4.04 -0.15 2.13
N PHE A 281 -4.09 -0.29 0.81
CA PHE A 281 -3.57 0.67 -0.15
C PHE A 281 -4.41 0.68 -1.42
N SER A 282 -4.36 1.77 -2.17
CA SER A 282 -4.99 1.85 -3.48
C SER A 282 -4.23 2.76 -4.42
N PHE A 283 -4.36 2.47 -5.70
CA PHE A 283 -3.92 3.39 -6.74
C PHE A 283 -5.07 4.30 -7.13
N ASP A 284 -4.81 5.61 -7.15
CA ASP A 284 -5.67 6.55 -7.86
C ASP A 284 -5.68 6.17 -9.35
N ARG A 285 -6.83 5.71 -9.85
CA ARG A 285 -6.99 5.25 -11.24
C ARG A 285 -6.73 6.36 -12.26
N SER A 286 -6.83 7.63 -11.87
CA SER A 286 -6.65 8.76 -12.77
C SER A 286 -5.19 9.24 -12.85
N THR A 287 -4.47 9.21 -11.72
CA THR A 287 -3.09 9.74 -11.64
C THR A 287 -2.02 8.67 -11.46
N GLY A 288 -2.40 7.44 -11.09
CA GLY A 288 -1.49 6.36 -10.75
C GLY A 288 -0.79 6.51 -9.39
N ARG A 289 -1.23 7.44 -8.54
CA ARG A 289 -0.64 7.67 -7.21
C ARG A 289 -1.00 6.53 -6.27
N LEU A 290 -0.02 6.05 -5.52
CA LEU A 290 -0.17 4.98 -4.54
C LEU A 290 -0.44 5.58 -3.15
N PHE A 291 -1.67 5.44 -2.66
CA PHE A 291 -2.06 5.76 -1.29
C PHE A 291 -1.90 4.52 -0.43
N VAL A 292 -1.23 4.63 0.71
CA VAL A 292 -1.04 3.52 1.67
C VAL A 292 -1.50 3.97 3.04
N ALA A 293 -2.34 3.19 3.70
CA ALA A 293 -2.66 3.37 5.10
C ALA A 293 -1.79 2.43 5.94
N ASP A 294 -0.94 3.01 6.77
CA ASP A 294 -0.05 2.29 7.67
C ASP A 294 -0.56 2.40 9.11
N VAL A 295 -0.80 1.24 9.74
CA VAL A 295 -1.38 1.19 11.09
C VAL A 295 -0.31 1.53 12.12
N GLY A 296 -0.63 2.51 12.97
CA GLY A 296 0.22 3.06 14.02
C GLY A 296 0.50 2.12 15.19
N GLN A 297 1.44 2.51 16.05
CA GLN A 297 1.87 1.70 17.19
C GLN A 297 1.11 2.03 18.48
N ASP A 298 1.24 3.26 18.95
CA ASP A 298 0.78 3.71 20.27
C ASP A 298 -0.04 5.01 20.22
N LYS A 299 0.12 5.86 19.19
CA LYS A 299 -0.40 7.24 19.21
C LYS A 299 -0.99 7.75 17.91
N PHE A 300 -0.42 7.40 16.76
CA PHE A 300 -0.77 8.04 15.49
C PHE A 300 -1.00 7.01 14.41
N GLU A 301 -2.12 7.15 13.71
CA GLU A 301 -2.41 6.45 12.47
C GLU A 301 -2.08 7.35 11.27
N GLU A 302 -1.64 6.75 10.16
CA GLU A 302 -1.13 7.54 9.03
C GLU A 302 -1.57 7.05 7.65
N VAL A 303 -1.62 7.98 6.70
CA VAL A 303 -1.77 7.70 5.28
C VAL A 303 -0.62 8.36 4.52
N ASP A 304 0.00 7.59 3.64
CA ASP A 304 1.15 7.99 2.83
C ASP A 304 0.81 8.06 1.34
N LEU A 305 1.49 8.97 0.63
CA LEU A 305 1.67 8.88 -0.82
C LEU A 305 3.04 8.27 -1.10
N VAL A 306 3.05 7.00 -1.50
CA VAL A 306 4.27 6.21 -1.61
C VAL A 306 4.86 6.27 -3.02
N GLN A 307 6.13 6.62 -3.11
CA GLN A 307 6.89 6.61 -4.34
C GLN A 307 8.07 5.64 -4.28
N LYS A 308 8.70 5.45 -5.44
CA LYS A 308 9.81 4.54 -5.65
C LYS A 308 10.99 4.85 -4.72
N GLY A 309 11.36 3.88 -3.90
CA GLY A 309 12.56 3.88 -3.08
C GLY A 309 12.46 4.72 -1.80
N GLU A 310 11.28 5.27 -1.49
CA GLU A 310 11.07 6.07 -0.29
C GLU A 310 11.20 5.24 0.99
N ASN A 311 11.62 5.94 2.05
CA ASN A 311 11.69 5.46 3.42
C ASN A 311 10.61 6.15 4.24
N LEU A 312 9.58 5.42 4.65
CA LEU A 312 8.42 5.92 5.38
C LEU A 312 8.69 6.03 6.89
N GLY A 313 9.90 5.71 7.32
CA GLY A 313 10.41 6.14 8.62
C GLY A 313 10.15 5.21 9.79
N TRP A 314 9.25 4.22 9.72
CA TRP A 314 9.07 3.26 10.82
C TRP A 314 10.36 2.43 11.06
N ASN A 315 10.86 2.26 12.30
CA ASN A 315 10.32 2.71 13.59
C ASN A 315 11.04 3.95 14.17
N ILE A 316 11.69 4.76 13.33
CA ILE A 316 12.25 6.06 13.75
C ILE A 316 11.09 7.03 14.02
N MET A 317 10.07 6.97 13.17
CA MET A 317 8.86 7.78 13.20
C MET A 317 7.62 6.92 13.50
N GLU A 318 6.60 7.56 14.05
CA GLU A 318 5.21 7.10 14.10
C GLU A 318 4.35 8.31 13.74
N GLY A 319 3.73 8.31 12.55
CA GLY A 319 3.25 9.56 11.97
C GLY A 319 4.42 10.49 11.63
N ALA A 320 4.19 11.79 11.78
CA ALA A 320 5.21 12.84 11.71
C ALA A 320 5.97 13.04 13.04
N HIS A 321 5.84 12.09 13.98
CA HIS A 321 6.41 12.19 15.33
C HIS A 321 7.53 11.19 15.57
N CYS A 322 8.54 11.58 16.33
CA CYS A 322 9.61 10.67 16.73
C CYS A 322 9.06 9.53 17.61
N PHE A 323 9.28 8.28 17.19
CA PHE A 323 8.96 7.10 17.98
C PHE A 323 10.18 6.64 18.78
N ASN A 324 11.27 6.26 18.08
CA ASN A 324 12.49 5.77 18.71
C ASN A 324 13.75 6.42 18.10
N PRO A 325 14.43 7.34 18.82
CA PRO A 325 14.11 7.82 20.17
C PRO A 325 12.82 8.66 20.20
N PRO A 326 12.14 8.83 21.35
CA PRO A 326 10.87 9.55 21.45
C PRO A 326 10.97 11.06 21.23
N SER A 327 12.17 11.60 21.02
CA SER A 327 12.42 12.99 20.64
C SER A 327 13.80 13.12 19.99
N GLY A 328 13.98 14.11 19.13
CA GLY A 328 15.28 14.37 18.48
C GLY A 328 15.72 13.26 17.51
N CYS A 329 14.77 12.51 16.96
CA CYS A 329 15.02 11.52 15.93
C CYS A 329 15.55 12.17 14.64
N ASN A 330 16.31 11.41 13.86
CA ASN A 330 16.85 11.90 12.59
C ASN A 330 15.85 11.67 11.46
N MET A 331 15.25 12.75 10.97
CA MET A 331 14.28 12.72 9.86
C MET A 331 14.93 12.81 8.47
N SER A 332 16.27 12.88 8.39
CA SER A 332 16.97 13.01 7.12
C SER A 332 16.72 11.80 6.21
N GLY A 333 16.13 12.05 5.04
CA GLY A 333 15.84 11.01 4.05
C GLY A 333 14.59 10.17 4.37
N LEU A 334 13.79 10.58 5.36
CA LEU A 334 12.48 10.01 5.62
C LEU A 334 11.40 10.78 4.86
N THR A 335 10.35 10.08 4.47
CA THR A 335 9.13 10.64 3.85
C THR A 335 8.05 10.59 4.91
N MET A 336 7.36 11.72 5.12
CA MET A 336 6.31 11.85 6.13
C MET A 336 4.95 11.55 5.49
N PRO A 337 3.96 11.13 6.30
CA PRO A 337 2.62 10.90 5.80
C PRO A 337 1.97 12.19 5.27
N ILE A 338 1.03 12.03 4.35
CA ILE A 338 0.22 13.13 3.82
C ILE A 338 -0.89 13.56 4.78
N THR A 339 -1.29 12.65 5.68
CA THR A 339 -2.19 12.95 6.80
C THR A 339 -1.95 11.95 7.91
N GLU A 340 -2.17 12.40 9.14
CA GLU A 340 -2.15 11.58 10.35
C GLU A 340 -3.31 11.98 11.25
N TYR A 341 -3.68 11.09 12.17
CA TYR A 341 -4.59 11.41 13.25
C TYR A 341 -4.20 10.65 14.52
N ASP A 342 -4.46 11.25 15.67
CA ASP A 342 -4.10 10.63 16.94
C ASP A 342 -5.17 9.63 17.43
N HIS A 343 -4.78 8.82 18.42
CA HIS A 343 -5.65 7.80 19.02
C HIS A 343 -6.86 8.33 19.79
N SER A 344 -6.99 9.65 19.98
CA SER A 344 -8.24 10.25 20.45
C SER A 344 -9.29 10.37 19.34
N GLU A 345 -8.85 10.33 18.07
CA GLU A 345 -9.71 10.40 16.88
C GLU A 345 -10.05 9.04 16.28
N GLY A 346 -9.14 8.06 16.30
CA GLY A 346 -9.29 6.68 15.82
C GLY A 346 -8.02 5.86 16.10
N GLU A 347 -8.07 4.54 16.04
CA GLU A 347 -6.97 3.67 16.52
C GLU A 347 -6.39 2.73 15.46
N VAL A 348 -7.06 2.53 14.32
CA VAL A 348 -6.65 1.56 13.29
C VAL A 348 -7.11 2.06 11.93
N VAL A 349 -6.23 2.76 11.22
CA VAL A 349 -6.52 3.21 9.84
C VAL A 349 -6.66 2.00 8.91
N ILE A 350 -7.71 2.00 8.08
CA ILE A 350 -7.98 0.89 7.15
C ILE A 350 -7.97 1.30 5.68
N GLY A 351 -7.36 2.44 5.39
CA GLY A 351 -7.19 2.94 4.03
C GLY A 351 -8.51 3.26 3.34
N GLY A 352 -8.42 3.45 2.03
CA GLY A 352 -9.46 4.08 1.26
C GLY A 352 -9.22 4.08 -0.23
N TYR A 353 -10.04 4.86 -0.93
CA TYR A 353 -9.99 5.00 -2.39
C TYR A 353 -10.23 6.45 -2.78
N VAL A 354 -9.54 6.91 -3.83
CA VAL A 354 -9.89 8.16 -4.49
C VAL A 354 -11.20 7.98 -5.24
N TYR A 355 -12.20 8.78 -4.91
CA TYR A 355 -13.53 8.67 -5.49
C TYR A 355 -13.62 9.37 -6.85
N HIS A 356 -13.81 8.58 -7.91
CA HIS A 356 -14.03 9.06 -9.28
C HIS A 356 -15.44 8.76 -9.82
N GLY A 357 -16.36 8.36 -8.92
CA GLY A 357 -17.73 8.07 -9.29
C GLY A 357 -18.55 9.34 -9.58
N THR A 358 -19.72 9.17 -10.19
CA THR A 358 -20.65 10.26 -10.49
C THR A 358 -21.85 10.31 -9.53
N ALA A 359 -22.01 9.29 -8.68
CA ALA A 359 -23.16 9.18 -7.78
C ALA A 359 -23.11 10.17 -6.61
N ILE A 360 -21.91 10.56 -6.17
CA ILE A 360 -21.67 11.51 -5.07
C ILE A 360 -20.68 12.58 -5.57
N PRO A 361 -21.13 13.55 -6.40
CA PRO A 361 -20.22 14.52 -7.02
C PRO A 361 -19.38 15.34 -6.04
N ALA A 362 -19.84 15.50 -4.80
CA ALA A 362 -19.11 16.20 -3.75
C ALA A 362 -17.81 15.48 -3.31
N LEU A 363 -17.70 14.16 -3.51
CA LEU A 363 -16.51 13.38 -3.21
C LEU A 363 -15.52 13.30 -4.38
N ALA A 364 -15.83 13.93 -5.53
CA ALA A 364 -15.02 13.78 -6.73
C ALA A 364 -13.56 14.20 -6.49
N GLY A 365 -12.64 13.26 -6.67
CA GLY A 365 -11.19 13.45 -6.44
C GLY A 365 -10.74 13.38 -4.98
N ALA A 366 -11.66 13.22 -4.02
CA ALA A 366 -11.31 13.04 -2.62
C ALA A 366 -10.85 11.60 -2.35
N TYR A 367 -9.81 11.44 -1.53
CA TYR A 367 -9.44 10.15 -0.96
C TYR A 367 -10.33 9.87 0.25
N VAL A 368 -11.22 8.88 0.13
CA VAL A 368 -12.16 8.52 1.19
C VAL A 368 -11.64 7.30 1.92
N PHE A 369 -11.35 7.45 3.21
CA PHE A 369 -10.72 6.41 4.04
C PHE A 369 -11.42 6.31 5.40
N GLY A 370 -11.15 5.24 6.14
CA GLY A 370 -11.81 5.02 7.42
C GLY A 370 -10.93 4.40 8.49
N ASP A 371 -11.51 4.29 9.68
CA ASP A 371 -10.93 3.69 10.87
C ASP A 371 -11.76 2.51 11.34
N PHE A 372 -11.10 1.40 11.65
CA PHE A 372 -11.77 0.17 12.05
C PHE A 372 -12.39 0.25 13.45
N SER A 373 -11.74 0.93 14.40
CA SER A 373 -12.14 0.90 15.81
C SER A 373 -13.44 1.64 16.08
N ASN A 374 -13.67 2.76 15.39
CA ASN A 374 -14.87 3.58 15.59
C ASN A 374 -15.77 3.72 14.37
N GLY A 375 -15.35 3.24 13.20
CA GLY A 375 -16.12 3.30 11.96
C GLY A 375 -16.25 4.71 11.37
N LYS A 376 -15.43 5.68 11.81
CA LYS A 376 -15.36 7.00 11.18
C LYS A 376 -14.85 6.85 9.74
N ILE A 377 -15.36 7.74 8.90
CA ILE A 377 -14.97 7.87 7.50
C ILE A 377 -14.59 9.34 7.30
N TRP A 378 -13.44 9.57 6.70
CA TRP A 378 -12.93 10.89 6.36
C TRP A 378 -12.78 11.02 4.85
N GLU A 379 -12.71 12.28 4.41
CA GLU A 379 -12.25 12.65 3.09
C GLU A 379 -10.96 13.45 3.23
N LEU A 380 -9.99 13.17 2.36
CA LEU A 380 -8.77 13.96 2.20
C LEU A 380 -8.76 14.56 0.80
N THR A 381 -8.47 15.84 0.69
CA THR A 381 -8.47 16.59 -0.57
C THR A 381 -7.15 17.34 -0.76
N GLU A 382 -6.80 17.67 -2.01
CA GLU A 382 -5.59 18.46 -2.26
C GLU A 382 -5.65 19.82 -1.55
N GLY A 383 -4.61 20.13 -0.76
CA GLY A 383 -4.46 21.40 -0.07
C GLY A 383 -5.24 21.54 1.25
N SER A 384 -5.83 20.46 1.76
CA SER A 384 -6.37 20.40 3.14
C SER A 384 -5.29 20.25 4.20
#